data_AF-A0A828YVL5-F1
#
_entry.id   AF-A0A828YVL5-F1
#
_cell.length_a   1.000
_cell.length_b   1.000
_cell.length_c   1.000
_cell.angle_alpha   90.00
_cell.angle_beta   90.00
_cell.angle_gamma   90.00
#
_symmetry.space_group_name_H-M   'P 1'
#
loop_
_entity.id
_entity.type
_entity.pdbx_description
1 polymer ?
#
loop_
_entity_poly.entity_id
_entity_poly.type
_entity_poly.pdbx_seq_one_letter_code
_entity_poly.pdbx_strand_id
1 'polypeptide(L)'
;MNKILVSLNILILFGMSIASCSSKSESKEEFIKVEEFSKKFTSEYLERRYMFSEESEMKDIENKYFDDATTFDPIGDLDNPYFYITKDFKIANVSLDEGFYSVRIEFKIIEECKIDKDKITDIHCSKVDKLEGSNLGVRKTEQGLKIDFDFNSRIVGAKLFNSYVKRENYTIIDEPIGTEIQ
;
A
#
# COMPACT_ATOMS: atom_id res chain seq x y z
N MET A 1 -73.50 29.66 -23.84
CA MET A 1 -72.87 28.41 -24.30
C MET A 1 -71.42 28.71 -24.67
N ASN A 2 -70.46 28.11 -23.94
CA ASN A 2 -69.14 27.58 -24.35
C ASN A 2 -68.35 28.33 -25.45
N LYS A 3 -67.07 28.68 -25.31
CA LYS A 3 -65.97 28.11 -24.51
C LYS A 3 -64.84 29.13 -24.38
N ILE A 4 -64.24 29.12 -23.20
CA ILE A 4 -62.97 29.77 -22.83
C ILE A 4 -61.82 29.18 -23.66
N LEU A 5 -60.92 30.02 -24.15
CA LEU A 5 -59.54 29.59 -24.48
C LEU A 5 -58.57 30.69 -24.05
N VAL A 6 -58.14 30.58 -22.80
CA VAL A 6 -56.99 31.31 -22.24
C VAL A 6 -55.73 30.63 -22.77
N SER A 7 -54.97 31.32 -23.60
CA SER A 7 -53.62 30.92 -23.99
C SER A 7 -52.64 31.28 -22.88
N LEU A 8 -52.56 30.42 -21.87
CA LEU A 8 -51.42 30.32 -20.97
C LEU A 8 -50.31 29.58 -21.75
N ASN A 9 -49.12 30.14 -21.89
CA ASN A 9 -47.92 29.32 -21.97
C ASN A 9 -46.64 30.08 -21.56
N ILE A 10 -46.29 29.84 -20.29
CA ILE A 10 -44.97 29.43 -19.81
C ILE A 10 -43.85 30.48 -19.84
N LEU A 11 -43.69 31.15 -18.68
CA LEU A 11 -42.39 31.48 -18.10
C LEU A 11 -41.52 30.21 -18.05
N ILE A 12 -40.39 30.17 -18.76
CA ILE A 12 -39.31 29.23 -18.46
C ILE A 12 -38.29 29.99 -17.61
N LEU A 13 -38.21 29.57 -16.35
CA LEU A 13 -37.17 29.95 -15.40
C LEU A 13 -35.78 29.76 -16.02
N PHE A 14 -34.94 30.78 -15.94
CA PHE A 14 -33.48 30.61 -15.89
C PHE A 14 -33.15 29.93 -14.56
N GLY A 15 -33.26 28.60 -14.54
CA GLY A 15 -32.88 27.74 -13.43
C GLY A 15 -31.54 27.07 -13.71
N MET A 16 -30.52 27.53 -13.00
CA MET A 16 -29.35 26.75 -12.55
C MET A 16 -28.59 25.92 -13.60
N SER A 17 -27.63 26.57 -14.27
CA SER A 17 -26.44 25.89 -14.79
C SER A 17 -25.33 25.85 -13.72
N ILE A 18 -25.64 25.30 -12.55
CA ILE A 18 -24.62 25.02 -11.52
C ILE A 18 -24.84 23.59 -11.04
N ALA A 19 -24.26 22.61 -11.74
CA ALA A 19 -23.84 21.32 -11.18
C ALA A 19 -23.37 20.40 -12.32
N SER A 20 -22.06 20.39 -12.58
CA SER A 20 -21.40 19.21 -13.15
C SER A 20 -19.87 19.20 -12.95
N CYS A 21 -19.28 20.29 -12.46
CA CYS A 21 -17.84 20.29 -12.12
C CYS A 21 -17.52 19.80 -10.69
N SER A 22 -18.48 19.77 -9.75
CA SER A 22 -18.24 19.40 -8.34
C SER A 22 -17.82 17.93 -8.17
N SER A 23 -18.48 17.01 -8.87
CA SER A 23 -18.23 15.57 -8.68
C SER A 23 -16.87 15.10 -9.22
N LYS A 24 -16.33 15.77 -10.26
CA LYS A 24 -14.99 15.48 -10.79
C LYS A 24 -13.87 16.09 -9.94
N SER A 25 -14.11 17.23 -9.28
CA SER A 25 -13.11 17.82 -8.38
C SER A 25 -13.04 17.07 -7.05
N GLU A 26 -14.18 16.64 -6.52
CA GLU A 26 -14.25 15.87 -5.26
C GLU A 26 -13.54 14.53 -5.37
N SER A 27 -13.75 13.77 -6.45
CA SER A 27 -13.05 12.48 -6.66
C SER A 27 -11.54 12.63 -6.82
N LYS A 28 -11.09 13.71 -7.46
CA LYS A 28 -9.66 13.98 -7.64
C LYS A 28 -8.98 14.36 -6.32
N GLU A 29 -9.62 15.19 -5.51
CA GLU A 29 -9.09 15.56 -4.18
C GLU A 29 -9.04 14.35 -3.24
N GLU A 30 -10.04 13.47 -3.32
CA GLU A 30 -10.07 12.23 -2.55
C GLU A 30 -8.94 11.27 -2.94
N PHE A 31 -8.70 11.07 -4.24
CA PHE A 31 -7.56 10.25 -4.69
C PHE A 31 -6.20 10.81 -4.27
N ILE A 32 -6.03 12.14 -4.24
CA ILE A 32 -4.79 12.76 -3.72
C ILE A 32 -4.61 12.46 -2.23
N LYS A 33 -5.68 12.56 -1.43
CA LYS A 33 -5.63 12.23 0.01
C LYS A 33 -5.27 10.78 0.24
N VAL A 34 -5.83 9.87 -0.56
CA VAL A 34 -5.48 8.44 -0.52
C VAL A 34 -4.02 8.22 -0.91
N GLU A 35 -3.55 8.84 -1.98
CA GLU A 35 -2.15 8.74 -2.42
C GLU A 35 -1.18 9.22 -1.32
N GLU A 36 -1.44 10.36 -0.70
CA GLU A 36 -0.61 10.90 0.39
C GLU A 36 -0.62 9.99 1.62
N PHE A 37 -1.79 9.47 1.98
CA PHE A 37 -1.95 8.54 3.08
C PHE A 37 -1.16 7.25 2.83
N SER A 38 -1.29 6.66 1.63
CA SER A 38 -0.56 5.47 1.22
C SER A 38 0.94 5.69 1.17
N LYS A 39 1.42 6.83 0.68
CA LYS A 39 2.86 7.16 0.73
C LYS A 39 3.41 7.15 2.15
N LYS A 40 2.69 7.77 3.09
CA LYS A 40 3.12 7.80 4.51
C LYS A 40 3.11 6.41 5.12
N PHE A 41 2.03 5.65 4.92
CA PHE A 41 1.94 4.27 5.38
C PHE A 41 3.07 3.41 4.82
N THR A 42 3.24 3.35 3.50
CA THR A 42 4.27 2.52 2.85
C THR A 42 5.68 2.92 3.32
N SER A 43 5.97 4.21 3.44
CA SER A 43 7.27 4.66 3.94
C SER A 43 7.54 4.20 5.37
N GLU A 44 6.54 4.26 6.26
CA GLU A 44 6.69 3.80 7.66
C GLU A 44 6.73 2.27 7.76
N TYR A 45 5.90 1.58 6.99
CA TYR A 45 5.75 0.13 7.02
C TYR A 45 6.92 -0.62 6.35
N LEU A 46 7.64 0.02 5.41
CA LEU A 46 8.93 -0.49 4.95
C LEU A 46 10.01 -0.49 6.04
N GLU A 47 9.84 0.33 7.09
CA GLU A 47 10.73 0.37 8.25
C GLU A 47 10.21 -0.42 9.45
N ARG A 48 8.97 -0.93 9.40
CA ARG A 48 8.34 -1.70 10.48
C ARG A 48 7.40 -2.75 9.88
N ARG A 49 7.76 -4.02 9.99
CA ARG A 49 7.00 -5.12 9.41
C ARG A 49 7.08 -6.36 10.28
N TYR A 50 5.96 -7.05 10.50
CA TYR A 50 5.85 -8.16 11.45
C TYR A 50 6.96 -9.23 11.34
N MET A 51 7.35 -9.65 10.12
CA MET A 51 8.43 -10.64 9.94
C MET A 51 9.80 -10.16 10.42
N PHE A 52 10.05 -8.84 10.45
CA PHE A 52 11.36 -8.24 10.70
C PHE A 52 11.39 -7.32 11.93
N SER A 53 10.26 -7.16 12.62
CA SER A 53 10.07 -6.25 13.74
C SER A 53 9.52 -7.00 14.95
N GLU A 54 9.85 -6.54 16.14
CA GLU A 54 9.19 -7.03 17.36
C GLU A 54 7.73 -6.56 17.39
N GLU A 55 6.83 -7.34 18.01
CA GLU A 55 5.41 -6.99 18.15
C GLU A 55 5.22 -5.59 18.76
N SER A 56 6.09 -5.22 19.72
CA SER A 56 6.04 -3.90 20.37
C SER A 56 6.28 -2.73 19.40
N GLU A 57 7.07 -2.94 18.34
CA GLU A 57 7.39 -1.93 17.33
C GLU A 57 6.23 -1.72 16.33
N MET A 58 5.31 -2.68 16.24
CA MET A 58 4.18 -2.65 15.31
C MET A 58 2.99 -1.85 15.84
N LYS A 59 2.82 -1.78 17.17
CA LYS A 59 1.69 -1.12 17.85
C LYS A 59 1.46 0.31 17.39
N ASP A 60 2.52 1.07 17.16
CA ASP A 60 2.41 2.47 16.70
C ASP A 60 1.80 2.57 15.30
N ILE A 61 2.17 1.66 14.39
CA ILE A 61 1.60 1.61 13.04
C ILE A 61 0.17 1.12 13.10
N GLU A 62 -0.10 0.06 13.87
CA GLU A 62 -1.44 -0.50 14.03
C GLU A 62 -2.43 0.57 14.48
N ASN A 63 -2.12 1.27 15.58
CA ASN A 63 -2.97 2.33 16.12
C ASN A 63 -3.23 3.47 15.12
N LYS A 64 -2.23 3.78 14.29
CA LYS A 64 -2.31 4.90 13.35
C LYS A 64 -3.08 4.52 12.09
N TYR A 65 -2.78 3.39 11.49
CA TYR A 65 -3.17 3.03 10.13
C TYR A 65 -4.25 1.96 10.06
N PHE A 66 -4.39 1.14 11.10
CA PHE A 66 -5.32 0.02 11.13
C PHE A 66 -6.54 0.37 11.98
N ASP A 67 -7.60 -0.40 11.80
CA ASP A 67 -8.77 -0.41 12.67
C ASP A 67 -9.03 -1.85 13.14
N ASP A 68 -10.02 -2.05 14.01
CA ASP A 68 -10.31 -3.37 14.61
C ASP A 68 -10.67 -4.47 13.59
N ALA A 69 -11.06 -4.10 12.36
CA ALA A 69 -11.37 -5.03 11.29
C ALA A 69 -10.17 -5.30 10.37
N THR A 70 -9.04 -4.63 10.57
CA THR A 70 -7.79 -4.89 9.85
C THR A 70 -6.92 -5.84 10.68
N THR A 71 -6.84 -7.10 10.26
CA THR A 71 -5.97 -8.10 10.88
C THR A 71 -4.97 -8.60 9.87
N PHE A 72 -3.68 -8.45 10.18
CA PHE A 72 -2.61 -9.10 9.43
C PHE A 72 -2.16 -10.34 10.21
N ASP A 73 -2.12 -11.48 9.52
CA ASP A 73 -1.45 -12.65 10.07
C ASP A 73 0.06 -12.44 9.94
N PRO A 74 0.82 -12.34 11.05
CA PRO A 74 2.26 -12.19 10.97
C PRO A 74 2.87 -13.46 10.34
N ILE A 75 3.28 -13.36 9.08
CA ILE A 75 3.97 -14.45 8.40
C ILE A 75 5.36 -14.60 9.04
N GLY A 76 5.67 -15.81 9.50
CA GLY A 76 6.99 -16.16 10.02
C GLY A 76 8.06 -16.16 8.92
N ASP A 77 9.30 -15.91 9.31
CA ASP A 77 10.45 -15.86 8.41
C ASP A 77 10.72 -17.20 7.69
N LEU A 78 10.47 -18.32 8.35
CA LEU A 78 10.62 -19.66 7.75
C LEU A 78 9.41 -20.10 6.92
N ASP A 79 8.22 -19.53 7.16
CA ASP A 79 7.02 -19.78 6.37
C ASP A 79 7.18 -19.18 4.97
N ASN A 80 7.92 -18.08 4.87
CA ASN A 80 8.22 -17.40 3.62
C ASN A 80 9.68 -16.92 3.61
N PRO A 81 10.64 -17.82 3.30
CA PRO A 81 12.07 -17.52 3.42
C PRO A 81 12.55 -16.50 2.39
N TYR A 82 11.72 -16.16 1.39
CA TYR A 82 12.06 -15.27 0.27
C TYR A 82 11.57 -13.86 0.52
N PHE A 83 12.46 -12.89 0.35
CA PHE A 83 12.11 -11.49 0.46
C PHE A 83 12.95 -10.61 -0.46
N TYR A 84 12.44 -9.42 -0.70
CA TYR A 84 12.97 -8.42 -1.60
C TYR A 84 13.35 -7.18 -0.81
N ILE A 85 14.59 -6.73 -0.98
CA ILE A 85 15.06 -5.51 -0.35
C ILE A 85 14.79 -4.35 -1.31
N THR A 86 13.96 -3.42 -0.87
CA THR A 86 13.69 -2.19 -1.61
C THR A 86 14.48 -1.01 -1.05
N LYS A 87 14.89 -0.12 -1.95
CA LYS A 87 15.49 1.17 -1.59
C LYS A 87 14.50 2.32 -1.67
N ASP A 88 13.51 2.21 -2.55
CA ASP A 88 12.57 3.29 -2.84
C ASP A 88 11.27 2.73 -3.44
N PHE A 89 10.24 3.55 -3.46
CA PHE A 89 8.97 3.21 -4.08
C PHE A 89 8.29 4.46 -4.66
N LYS A 90 7.33 4.23 -5.56
CA LYS A 90 6.40 5.27 -5.99
C LYS A 90 4.98 4.72 -6.03
N ILE A 91 4.02 5.58 -5.74
CA ILE A 91 2.61 5.29 -6.04
C ILE A 91 2.43 5.53 -7.54
N ALA A 92 2.03 4.48 -8.26
CA ALA A 92 1.84 4.52 -9.70
C ALA A 92 0.41 4.92 -10.08
N ASN A 93 -0.59 4.48 -9.30
CA ASN A 93 -2.00 4.80 -9.53
C ASN A 93 -2.83 4.64 -8.25
N VAL A 94 -3.93 5.40 -8.16
CA VAL A 94 -5.01 5.19 -7.21
C VAL A 94 -6.30 5.03 -8.00
N SER A 95 -7.01 3.92 -7.77
CA SER A 95 -8.34 3.66 -8.33
C SER A 95 -9.33 3.32 -7.23
N LEU A 96 -10.61 3.47 -7.51
CA LEU A 96 -11.68 2.95 -6.67
C LEU A 96 -12.09 1.57 -7.20
N ASP A 97 -11.90 0.55 -6.38
CA ASP A 97 -12.41 -0.80 -6.60
C ASP A 97 -13.62 -1.03 -5.66
N GLU A 98 -14.28 -2.19 -5.75
CA GLU A 98 -15.52 -2.46 -5.00
C GLU A 98 -15.31 -2.38 -3.47
N GLY A 99 -15.65 -1.22 -2.89
CA GLY A 99 -15.63 -0.98 -1.44
C GLY A 99 -14.34 -0.39 -0.87
N PHE A 100 -13.28 -0.22 -1.68
CA PHE A 100 -11.99 0.33 -1.22
C PHE A 100 -11.23 1.04 -2.34
N TYR A 101 -10.25 1.87 -1.98
CA TYR A 101 -9.28 2.44 -2.89
C TYR A 101 -8.12 1.47 -3.09
N SER A 102 -7.87 1.10 -4.34
CA SER A 102 -6.77 0.26 -4.76
C SER A 102 -5.58 1.14 -5.17
N VAL A 103 -4.48 1.00 -4.45
CA VAL A 103 -3.28 1.82 -4.62
C VAL A 103 -2.17 0.95 -5.18
N ARG A 104 -1.81 1.19 -6.44
CA ARG A 104 -0.71 0.48 -7.11
C ARG A 104 0.61 1.14 -6.73
N ILE A 105 1.54 0.33 -6.22
CA ILE A 105 2.86 0.74 -5.78
C ILE A 105 3.90 0.03 -6.66
N GLU A 106 4.92 0.78 -7.10
CA GLU A 106 6.10 0.21 -7.75
C GLU A 106 7.31 0.38 -6.83
N PHE A 107 7.91 -0.75 -6.43
CA PHE A 107 9.09 -0.79 -5.59
C PHE A 107 10.34 -1.00 -6.43
N LYS A 108 11.41 -0.25 -6.12
CA LYS A 108 12.73 -0.47 -6.71
C LYS A 108 13.50 -1.48 -5.87
N ILE A 109 13.50 -2.74 -6.34
CA ILE A 109 14.19 -3.85 -5.69
C ILE A 109 15.67 -3.79 -6.06
N ILE A 110 16.51 -3.81 -5.03
CA ILE A 110 17.97 -3.77 -5.16
C ILE A 110 18.63 -5.11 -4.84
N GLU A 111 17.97 -5.95 -4.03
CA GLU A 111 18.44 -7.28 -3.66
C GLU A 111 17.25 -8.24 -3.53
N GLU A 112 17.46 -9.48 -3.95
CA GLU A 112 16.58 -10.60 -3.65
C GLU A 112 17.31 -11.50 -2.67
N CYS A 113 16.62 -11.95 -1.63
CA CYS A 113 17.23 -12.69 -0.55
C CYS A 113 16.40 -13.91 -0.16
N LYS A 114 17.07 -14.94 0.35
CA LYS A 114 16.46 -16.15 0.90
C LYS A 114 17.18 -16.62 2.15
N ILE A 115 16.42 -16.93 3.21
CA ILE A 115 16.96 -17.66 4.38
C ILE A 115 17.23 -19.12 3.98
N ASP A 116 18.45 -19.59 4.22
CA ASP A 116 18.81 -21.00 4.05
C ASP A 116 18.06 -21.85 5.09
N LYS A 117 17.22 -22.78 4.61
CA LYS A 117 16.45 -23.68 5.49
C LYS A 117 17.31 -24.79 6.10
N ASP A 118 18.39 -25.18 5.43
CA ASP A 118 19.32 -26.18 5.94
C ASP A 118 20.31 -25.57 6.93
N LYS A 119 20.56 -24.26 6.79
CA LYS A 119 21.37 -23.47 7.71
C LYS A 119 20.71 -22.12 8.02
N ILE A 120 19.75 -22.15 8.95
CA ILE A 120 18.92 -20.99 9.38
C ILE A 120 19.69 -19.83 10.05
N THR A 121 21.01 -19.77 9.89
CA THR A 121 21.85 -18.63 10.24
C THR A 121 22.34 -17.86 9.02
N ASP A 122 22.06 -18.35 7.81
CA ASP A 122 22.60 -17.81 6.57
C ASP A 122 21.47 -17.25 5.70
N ILE A 123 21.68 -16.08 5.12
CA ILE A 123 20.78 -15.45 4.16
C ILE A 123 21.55 -15.24 2.86
N HIS A 124 21.09 -15.89 1.80
CA HIS A 124 21.66 -15.75 0.47
C HIS A 124 21.00 -14.58 -0.24
N CYS A 125 21.79 -13.59 -0.65
CA CYS A 125 21.30 -12.39 -1.31
C CYS A 125 21.98 -12.17 -2.66
N SER A 126 21.21 -11.83 -3.69
CA SER A 126 21.68 -11.48 -5.02
C SER A 126 21.29 -10.04 -5.35
N LYS A 127 22.24 -9.25 -5.84
CA LYS A 127 21.97 -7.87 -6.28
C LYS A 127 21.20 -7.88 -7.60
N VAL A 128 20.15 -7.05 -7.66
CA VAL A 128 19.28 -6.87 -8.82
C VAL A 128 18.97 -5.38 -9.04
N ASP A 129 18.40 -5.05 -10.19
CA ASP A 129 17.81 -3.72 -10.44
C ASP A 129 16.50 -3.93 -11.20
N LYS A 130 15.40 -4.15 -10.46
CA LYS A 130 14.08 -4.41 -11.03
C LYS A 130 12.98 -3.62 -10.33
N LEU A 131 11.88 -3.43 -11.05
CA LEU A 131 10.66 -2.85 -10.51
C LEU A 131 9.68 -3.98 -10.17
N GLU A 132 9.22 -4.02 -8.94
CA GLU A 132 8.21 -4.96 -8.46
C GLU A 132 6.91 -4.20 -8.17
N GLY A 133 5.81 -4.64 -8.79
CA GLY A 133 4.49 -4.06 -8.59
C GLY A 133 3.75 -4.75 -7.45
N SER A 134 3.08 -3.98 -6.60
CA SER A 134 2.15 -4.50 -5.60
C SER A 134 0.96 -3.55 -5.41
N ASN A 135 -0.12 -4.04 -4.81
CA ASN A 135 -1.27 -3.23 -4.45
C ASN A 135 -1.38 -3.07 -2.94
N LEU A 136 -2.00 -1.97 -2.53
CA LEU A 136 -2.37 -1.63 -1.16
C LEU A 136 -3.84 -1.24 -1.17
N GLY A 137 -4.64 -1.81 -0.27
CA GLY A 137 -6.04 -1.47 -0.09
C GLY A 137 -6.20 -0.39 0.97
N VAL A 138 -6.94 0.67 0.65
CA VAL A 138 -7.28 1.74 1.59
C VAL A 138 -8.79 1.90 1.65
N ARG A 139 -9.38 1.84 2.83
CA ARG A 139 -10.81 2.10 3.03
C ARG A 139 -11.03 3.41 3.76
N LYS A 140 -12.21 3.99 3.55
CA LYS A 140 -12.69 5.15 4.29
C LYS A 140 -13.60 4.67 5.42
N THR A 141 -13.28 5.07 6.64
CA THR A 141 -14.05 4.76 7.85
C THR A 141 -14.49 6.05 8.54
N GLU A 142 -15.30 5.93 9.59
CA GLU A 142 -15.67 7.08 10.44
C GLU A 142 -14.46 7.75 11.09
N GLN A 143 -13.35 7.02 11.26
CA GLN A 143 -12.09 7.50 11.84
C GLN A 143 -11.12 8.08 10.79
N GLY A 144 -11.50 8.10 9.51
CA GLY A 144 -10.66 8.55 8.40
C GLY A 144 -10.22 7.41 7.49
N LEU A 145 -9.05 7.56 6.84
CA LEU A 145 -8.50 6.52 5.97
C LEU A 145 -7.80 5.45 6.81
N LYS A 146 -8.04 4.18 6.47
CA LYS A 146 -7.47 3.00 7.12
C LYS A 146 -7.00 1.99 6.09
N ILE A 147 -6.01 1.18 6.43
CA ILE A 147 -5.54 0.10 5.56
C ILE A 147 -6.54 -1.06 5.61
N ASP A 148 -6.94 -1.53 4.42
CA ASP A 148 -7.81 -2.68 4.26
C ASP A 148 -6.97 -3.96 4.11
N PHE A 149 -5.96 -3.93 3.24
CA PHE A 149 -4.93 -4.96 3.09
C PHE A 149 -3.60 -4.32 2.69
N ASP A 150 -2.47 -4.90 3.08
CA ASP A 150 -1.14 -4.37 2.80
C ASP A 150 -0.58 -4.86 1.45
N PHE A 151 0.62 -4.37 1.10
CA PHE A 151 1.35 -4.81 -0.09
C PHE A 151 2.14 -6.08 0.17
N ASN A 152 2.66 -6.72 -0.89
CA ASN A 152 3.41 -7.98 -0.83
C ASN A 152 4.33 -8.07 0.42
N SER A 153 4.06 -9.07 1.26
CA SER A 153 4.74 -9.33 2.53
C SER A 153 6.24 -9.55 2.40
N ARG A 154 6.69 -9.93 1.20
CA ARG A 154 8.10 -10.16 0.87
C ARG A 154 8.91 -8.88 0.74
N ILE A 155 8.29 -7.71 0.60
CA ILE A 155 9.03 -6.46 0.34
C ILE A 155 9.39 -5.77 1.66
N VAL A 156 10.66 -5.49 1.88
CA VAL A 156 11.16 -4.83 3.11
C VAL A 156 12.18 -3.74 2.78
N GLY A 157 12.21 -2.67 3.58
CA GLY A 157 13.21 -1.62 3.44
C GLY A 157 14.60 -2.07 3.91
N ALA A 158 15.64 -1.63 3.21
CA ALA A 158 17.03 -1.98 3.53
C ALA A 158 17.43 -1.69 4.99
N LYS A 159 16.91 -0.61 5.59
CA LYS A 159 17.18 -0.25 6.98
C LYS A 159 16.64 -1.29 7.96
N LEU A 160 15.39 -1.72 7.78
CA LEU A 160 14.74 -2.72 8.63
C LEU A 160 15.42 -4.08 8.47
N PHE A 161 15.71 -4.49 7.22
CA PHE A 161 16.44 -5.73 6.94
C PHE A 161 17.80 -5.77 7.65
N ASN A 162 18.62 -4.72 7.52
CA ASN A 162 19.93 -4.66 8.17
C ASN A 162 19.82 -4.73 9.70
N SER A 163 18.77 -4.13 10.28
CA SER A 163 18.50 -4.22 11.71
C SER A 163 18.16 -5.64 12.14
N TYR A 164 17.29 -6.32 11.37
CA TYR A 164 16.89 -7.70 11.60
C TYR A 164 18.08 -8.66 11.51
N VAL A 165 18.88 -8.59 10.45
CA VAL A 165 20.09 -9.43 10.27
C VAL A 165 21.01 -9.33 11.48
N LYS A 166 21.23 -8.11 11.98
CA LYS A 166 22.09 -7.87 13.14
C LYS A 166 21.47 -8.40 14.44
N ARG A 167 20.17 -8.22 14.64
CA ARG A 167 19.46 -8.64 15.87
C ARG A 167 19.41 -10.16 15.99
N GLU A 168 19.09 -10.84 14.89
CA GLU A 168 18.97 -12.30 14.84
C GLU A 168 20.31 -13.00 14.55
N ASN A 169 21.38 -12.23 14.35
CA ASN A 169 22.74 -12.73 14.11
C ASN A 169 22.85 -13.63 12.84
N TYR A 170 22.17 -13.23 11.77
CA TYR A 170 22.31 -13.85 10.46
C TYR A 170 23.64 -13.45 9.79
N THR A 171 24.19 -14.37 8.98
CA THR A 171 25.30 -14.12 8.07
C THR A 171 24.75 -13.92 6.66
N ILE A 172 25.11 -12.81 6.02
CA ILE A 172 24.76 -12.58 4.61
C ILE A 172 25.78 -13.28 3.71
N ILE A 173 25.29 -14.10 2.79
CA ILE A 173 26.05 -14.73 1.72
C ILE A 173 25.72 -13.99 0.42
N ASP A 174 26.69 -13.22 -0.09
CA ASP A 174 26.55 -12.50 -1.35
C ASP A 174 26.67 -13.46 -2.54
N GLU A 175 25.57 -13.66 -3.25
CA GLU A 175 25.52 -14.42 -4.49
C GLU A 175 25.96 -13.55 -5.70
N PRO A 176 26.42 -14.18 -6.80
CA PRO A 176 26.72 -13.45 -8.03
C PRO A 176 25.53 -12.60 -8.50
N ILE A 177 25.81 -11.41 -9.04
CA ILE A 177 24.78 -10.46 -9.52
C ILE A 177 23.86 -11.14 -10.54
N GLY A 178 22.55 -11.02 -10.33
CA GLY A 178 21.54 -11.61 -11.21
C GLY A 178 21.34 -13.12 -11.04
N THR A 179 21.95 -13.73 -10.03
CA THR A 179 21.58 -15.09 -9.60
C THR A 179 20.11 -15.10 -9.20
N GLU A 180 19.36 -16.03 -9.77
CA GLU A 180 17.97 -16.26 -9.39
C GLU A 180 17.95 -16.91 -8.00
N ILE A 181 17.32 -16.24 -7.05
CA ILE A 181 17.15 -16.75 -5.69
C ILE A 181 15.86 -17.57 -5.66
N GLN A 182 16.01 -18.89 -5.86
CA GLN A 182 14.90 -19.86 -5.94
C GLN A 182 14.51 -20.48 -4.65
#